data_AF-A0A3P3T9I6-F1
#
_entry.id   AF-A0A3P3T9I6-F1
#
_cell.length_a   1.000
_cell.length_b   1.000
_cell.length_c   1.000
_cell.angle_alpha   90.00
_cell.angle_beta   90.00
_cell.angle_gamma   90.00
#
_symmetry.space_group_name_H-M   'P 1'
#
loop_
_entity.id
_entity.type
_entity.pdbx_description
1 polymer ?
#
loop_
_entity_poly.entity_id
_entity_poly.type
_entity_poly.pdbx_seq_one_letter_code
_entity_poly.pdbx_strand_id
1 'polypeptide(L)'
;MSHHECSPIRHFKRPEFANTGAHPIGQKVYSARIIALGSLIIKERLGLSDRETLQIQENPYLQFFLGYTTYVDEEPFHHSLLTHFRERLGLEVLAEVNGWIAHAALQAER
;
A
#
# COMPACT_ATOMS: atom_id res chain seq x y z
N MET A 1 -28.20 -11.85 -56.30
CA MET A 1 -28.47 -11.66 -54.86
C MET A 1 -27.39 -12.41 -54.10
N SER A 2 -26.27 -11.74 -53.86
CA SER A 2 -25.07 -12.30 -53.24
C SER A 2 -25.21 -12.13 -51.73
N HIS A 3 -25.57 -13.22 -51.04
CA HIS A 3 -25.57 -13.23 -49.58
C HIS A 3 -24.13 -13.40 -49.09
N HIS A 4 -23.58 -12.35 -48.50
CA HIS A 4 -22.33 -12.39 -47.74
C HIS A 4 -22.54 -13.28 -46.50
N GLU A 5 -21.88 -14.43 -46.44
CA GLU A 5 -21.73 -15.19 -45.20
C GLU A 5 -20.77 -14.44 -44.26
N CYS A 6 -21.29 -14.07 -43.09
CA CYS A 6 -20.54 -13.50 -41.97
C CYS A 6 -19.89 -14.67 -41.19
N SER A 7 -18.55 -14.69 -41.12
CA SER A 7 -17.80 -15.67 -40.31
C SER A 7 -18.20 -15.63 -38.84
N PRO A 8 -18.28 -16.79 -38.13
CA PRO A 8 -18.68 -16.81 -36.74
C PRO A 8 -17.56 -16.30 -35.82
N ILE A 9 -17.95 -15.47 -34.86
CA ILE A 9 -17.13 -14.92 -33.78
C ILE A 9 -16.48 -16.09 -33.02
N ARG A 10 -15.14 -16.14 -33.01
CA ARG A 10 -14.37 -17.13 -32.25
C ARG A 10 -14.74 -16.98 -30.77
N HIS A 11 -15.39 -17.99 -30.21
CA HIS A 11 -15.56 -18.16 -28.77
C HIS A 11 -14.19 -18.11 -28.10
N PHE A 12 -13.88 -17.00 -27.44
CA PHE A 12 -12.72 -16.89 -26.56
C PHE A 12 -13.01 -17.71 -25.31
N LYS A 13 -12.64 -19.00 -25.34
CA LYS A 13 -12.61 -19.84 -24.14
C LYS A 13 -11.61 -19.21 -23.17
N ARG A 14 -12.12 -18.68 -22.06
CA ARG A 14 -11.32 -18.28 -20.90
C ARG A 14 -10.55 -19.54 -20.45
N PRO A 15 -9.22 -19.52 -20.34
CA PRO A 15 -8.51 -20.69 -19.84
C PRO A 15 -8.91 -20.94 -18.38
N GLU A 16 -9.32 -22.17 -18.09
CA GLU A 16 -9.49 -22.70 -16.75
C GLU A 16 -8.10 -22.74 -16.10
N PHE A 17 -7.79 -21.75 -15.26
CA PHE A 17 -6.57 -21.78 -14.48
C PHE A 17 -6.72 -22.85 -13.40
N ALA A 18 -6.08 -24.00 -13.62
CA ALA A 18 -5.94 -25.06 -12.64
C ALA A 18 -5.34 -24.50 -11.35
N ASN A 19 -6.00 -24.78 -10.22
CA ASN A 19 -5.53 -24.52 -8.87
C ASN A 19 -4.29 -25.37 -8.57
N THR A 20 -3.11 -24.92 -8.98
CA THR A 20 -1.86 -25.36 -8.37
C THR A 20 -1.69 -24.56 -7.09
N GLY A 21 -1.63 -25.23 -5.94
CA GLY A 21 -1.41 -24.64 -4.62
C GLY A 21 -0.06 -23.92 -4.53
N ALA A 22 0.00 -22.71 -5.06
CA ALA A 22 1.15 -21.84 -5.03
C ALA A 22 1.15 -21.10 -3.69
N HIS A 23 1.95 -21.57 -2.74
CA HIS A 23 2.44 -20.66 -1.71
C HIS A 23 3.29 -19.61 -2.43
N PRO A 24 2.95 -18.30 -2.35
CA PRO A 24 3.73 -17.28 -3.02
C PRO A 24 5.14 -17.26 -2.42
N ILE A 25 6.12 -17.71 -3.21
CA ILE A 25 7.54 -17.59 -2.87
C ILE A 25 7.90 -16.12 -3.09
N GLY A 26 7.71 -15.30 -2.06
CA GLY A 26 8.01 -13.86 -2.12
C GLY A 26 7.34 -13.07 -1.00
N GLN A 27 7.92 -11.90 -0.68
CA GLN A 27 7.35 -10.98 0.29
C GLN A 27 6.07 -10.33 -0.25
N LYS A 28 5.06 -10.15 0.60
CA LYS A 28 3.79 -9.50 0.25
C LYS A 28 4.05 -8.14 -0.40
N VAL A 29 3.52 -7.93 -1.60
CA VAL A 29 3.67 -6.66 -2.33
C VAL A 29 2.69 -5.63 -1.77
N TYR A 30 3.23 -4.59 -1.15
CA TYR A 30 2.44 -3.47 -0.62
C TYR A 30 2.35 -2.34 -1.63
N SER A 31 1.19 -1.68 -1.69
CA SER A 31 1.00 -0.52 -2.57
C SER A 31 1.97 0.60 -2.16
N ALA A 32 2.79 1.05 -3.11
CA ALA A 32 3.78 2.09 -2.85
C ALA A 32 3.14 3.45 -2.52
N ARG A 33 1.92 3.70 -3.00
CA ARG A 33 1.28 5.01 -2.87
C ARG A 33 0.54 5.19 -1.56
N ILE A 34 -0.16 4.17 -1.08
CA ILE A 34 -1.03 4.29 0.10
C ILE A 34 -0.30 3.77 1.34
N ILE A 35 0.29 2.58 1.29
CA ILE A 35 0.91 1.97 2.47
C ILE A 35 2.24 2.66 2.79
N ALA A 36 3.11 2.87 1.80
CA ALA A 36 4.42 3.46 2.06
C ALA A 36 4.33 4.91 2.55
N LEU A 37 3.58 5.75 1.85
CA LEU A 37 3.38 7.14 2.23
C LEU A 37 2.57 7.25 3.53
N GLY A 38 1.47 6.49 3.64
CA GLY A 38 0.62 6.53 4.83
C GLY A 38 1.36 6.11 6.09
N SER A 39 2.21 5.08 6.03
CA SER A 39 3.00 4.66 7.18
C SER A 39 4.05 5.70 7.58
N LEU A 40 4.65 6.40 6.62
CA LEU A 40 5.59 7.49 6.90
C LEU A 40 4.88 8.71 7.50
N ILE A 41 3.70 9.06 7.02
CA ILE A 41 2.88 10.14 7.60
C ILE A 41 2.50 9.81 9.04
N ILE A 42 2.01 8.59 9.30
CA ILE A 42 1.64 8.15 10.65
C ILE A 42 2.85 8.23 11.57
N LYS A 43 4.01 7.76 11.12
CA LYS A 43 5.26 7.82 11.87
C LYS A 43 5.59 9.25 12.29
N GLU A 44 5.62 10.20 11.36
CA GLU A 44 5.98 11.60 11.64
C GLU A 44 4.93 12.30 12.52
N ARG A 45 3.65 11.99 12.32
CA ARG A 45 2.56 12.63 13.09
C ARG A 45 2.48 12.14 14.53
N LEU A 46 2.79 10.87 14.76
CA LEU A 46 2.76 10.28 16.10
C LEU A 46 4.14 10.29 16.79
N GLY A 47 5.19 10.73 16.08
CA GLY A 47 6.56 10.77 16.61
C GLY A 47 7.16 9.38 16.87
N LEU A 48 6.73 8.37 16.11
CA LEU A 48 7.09 6.97 16.36
C LEU A 48 8.46 6.60 15.79
N SER A 49 9.16 5.71 16.49
CA SER A 49 10.30 4.97 15.96
C SER A 49 9.83 3.91 14.95
N ASP A 50 10.73 3.45 14.07
CA ASP A 50 10.41 2.42 13.07
C ASP A 50 9.95 1.10 13.73
N ARG A 51 10.37 0.82 14.97
CA ARG A 51 9.90 -0.35 15.75
C ARG A 51 8.54 -0.13 16.41
N GLU A 52 8.14 1.13 16.60
CA GLU A 52 6.89 1.50 17.25
C GLU A 52 5.72 1.55 16.27
N THR A 53 5.94 1.22 14.98
CA THR A 53 4.84 1.02 14.02
C THR A 53 3.91 -0.15 14.36
N LEU A 54 4.21 -0.92 15.42
CA LEU A 54 3.27 -1.85 16.05
C LEU A 54 1.97 -1.15 16.50
N GLN A 55 2.00 0.15 16.80
CA GLN A 55 0.78 0.91 17.10
C GLN A 55 -0.21 0.95 15.93
N ILE A 56 0.25 0.74 14.69
CA ILE A 56 -0.62 0.61 13.51
C ILE A 56 -1.43 -0.68 13.59
N GLN A 57 -0.87 -1.75 14.16
CA GLN A 57 -1.60 -3.00 14.39
C GLN A 57 -2.73 -2.76 15.40
N GLU A 58 -2.47 -2.10 16.52
CA GLU A 58 -3.46 -1.94 17.60
C GLU A 58 -4.62 -1.00 17.25
N ASN A 59 -4.47 -0.18 16.21
CA ASN A 59 -5.45 0.84 15.86
C ASN A 59 -6.13 0.55 14.51
N PRO A 60 -7.41 0.09 14.51
CA PRO A 60 -8.17 -0.15 13.29
C PRO A 60 -8.24 1.05 12.35
N TYR A 61 -8.28 2.28 12.88
CA TYR A 61 -8.34 3.49 12.06
C TYR A 61 -7.07 3.71 11.24
N LEU A 62 -5.91 3.40 11.81
CA LEU A 62 -4.63 3.50 11.10
C LEU A 62 -4.56 2.44 9.99
N GLN A 63 -5.09 1.24 10.21
CA GLN A 63 -5.19 0.22 9.17
C GLN A 63 -6.13 0.67 8.04
N PHE A 64 -7.31 1.19 8.34
CA PHE A 64 -8.22 1.70 7.29
C PHE A 64 -7.59 2.84 6.51
N PHE A 65 -6.84 3.74 7.17
CA PHE A 65 -6.10 4.80 6.51
C PHE A 65 -5.05 4.27 5.52
N LEU A 66 -4.40 3.16 5.85
CA LEU A 66 -3.46 2.46 4.97
C LEU A 66 -4.15 1.64 3.86
N GLY A 67 -5.48 1.67 3.78
CA GLY A 67 -6.26 1.01 2.74
C GLY A 67 -6.59 -0.46 3.03
N TYR A 68 -6.47 -0.90 4.28
CA TYR A 68 -7.01 -2.20 4.68
C TYR A 68 -8.54 -2.16 4.65
N THR A 69 -9.19 -3.24 4.20
CA THR A 69 -10.66 -3.34 4.18
C THR A 69 -11.25 -3.85 5.48
N THR A 70 -10.43 -4.51 6.30
CA THR A 70 -10.81 -5.15 7.56
C THR A 70 -9.64 -5.00 8.53
N TYR A 71 -9.96 -4.91 9.82
CA TYR A 71 -8.97 -5.00 10.88
C TYR A 71 -8.28 -6.36 10.88
N VAL A 72 -6.96 -6.35 11.00
CA VAL A 72 -6.11 -7.53 11.14
C VAL A 72 -5.24 -7.35 12.39
N ASP A 73 -5.31 -8.31 13.31
CA ASP A 73 -4.51 -8.32 14.55
C ASP A 73 -3.16 -9.02 14.34
N GLU A 74 -2.50 -8.69 13.24
CA GLU A 74 -1.18 -9.19 12.86
C GLU A 74 -0.32 -8.01 12.43
N GLU A 75 1.01 -8.14 12.52
CA GLU A 75 1.92 -7.06 12.11
C GLU A 75 1.64 -6.70 10.64
N PRO A 76 1.16 -5.47 10.33
CA PRO A 76 0.69 -5.13 9.00
C PRO A 76 1.81 -5.17 7.96
N PHE A 77 3.03 -4.86 8.37
CA PHE A 77 4.27 -4.97 7.60
C PHE A 77 5.47 -4.94 8.56
N HIS A 78 6.55 -5.62 8.23
CA HIS A 78 7.78 -5.53 9.02
C HIS A 78 8.40 -4.13 8.95
N HIS A 79 8.83 -3.60 10.09
CA HIS A 79 9.51 -2.31 10.25
C HIS A 79 10.65 -2.05 9.24
N SER A 80 11.39 -3.08 8.83
CA SER A 80 12.44 -2.96 7.79
C SER A 80 11.92 -2.45 6.45
N LEU A 81 10.62 -2.63 6.15
CA LEU A 81 10.00 -2.12 4.92
C LEU A 81 9.91 -0.60 4.89
N LEU A 82 9.88 0.08 6.05
CA LEU A 82 9.87 1.55 6.09
C LEU A 82 11.14 2.14 5.47
N THR A 83 12.29 1.51 5.67
CA THR A 83 13.55 1.94 5.05
C THR A 83 13.45 1.86 3.53
N HIS A 84 12.96 0.74 3.00
CA HIS A 84 12.77 0.57 1.55
C HIS A 84 11.72 1.52 0.96
N PHE A 85 10.72 1.90 1.76
CA PHE A 85 9.73 2.90 1.35
C PHE A 85 10.35 4.29 1.17
N ARG A 86 11.27 4.68 2.05
CA ARG A 86 12.01 5.95 1.95
C ARG A 86 12.91 5.98 0.72
N GLU A 87 13.64 4.89 0.47
CA GLU A 87 14.50 4.73 -0.70
C GLU A 87 13.69 4.83 -2.01
N ARG A 88 12.50 4.20 -2.04
CA ARG A 88 11.65 4.14 -3.23
C ARG A 88 10.91 5.45 -3.53
N LEU A 89 10.57 6.25 -2.53
CA LEU A 89 9.90 7.55 -2.72
C LEU A 89 10.90 8.68 -3.03
N GLY A 90 12.18 8.46 -2.77
CA GLY A 90 13.23 9.47 -2.90
C GLY A 90 13.32 10.32 -1.64
N LEU A 91 14.54 10.44 -1.11
CA LEU A 91 14.81 11.18 0.14
C LEU A 91 14.44 12.67 0.04
N GLU A 92 14.60 13.26 -1.14
CA GLU A 92 14.30 14.68 -1.39
C GLU A 92 12.80 14.97 -1.27
N VAL A 93 11.97 14.21 -1.99
CA VAL A 93 10.50 14.33 -1.94
C VAL A 93 9.99 14.05 -0.53
N LEU A 94 10.57 13.06 0.15
CA LEU A 94 10.16 12.74 1.51
C LEU A 94 10.51 13.85 2.50
N ALA A 95 11.69 14.47 2.36
CA ALA A 95 12.10 15.59 3.20
C ALA A 95 11.21 16.82 2.98
N GLU A 96 10.84 17.11 1.74
CA GLU A 96 9.92 18.19 1.39
C GLU A 96 8.53 17.95 2.03
N VAL A 97 7.97 16.75 1.85
CA VAL A 97 6.69 16.35 2.45
C VAL A 97 6.75 16.43 3.98
N ASN A 98 7.85 15.98 4.60
CA ASN A 98 7.99 16.06 6.05
C ASN A 98 8.04 17.52 6.53
N GLY A 99 8.74 18.39 5.80
CA GLY A 99 8.75 19.83 6.05
C GLY A 99 7.35 20.44 6.01
N TRP A 100 6.53 20.09 5.01
CA TRP A 100 5.15 20.56 4.91
C TRP A 100 4.28 20.07 6.07
N ILE A 101 4.42 18.80 6.46
CA ILE A 101 3.65 18.21 7.58
C ILE A 101 4.03 18.86 8.91
N ALA A 102 5.32 19.05 9.16
CA ALA A 102 5.83 19.69 10.37
C ALA A 102 5.39 21.15 10.44
N HIS A 103 5.50 21.90 9.34
CA HIS A 103 5.02 23.27 9.27
C HIS A 103 3.50 23.34 9.53
N ALA A 104 2.70 22.46 8.93
CA ALA A 104 1.27 22.41 9.17
C ALA A 104 0.91 22.07 10.63
N ALA A 105 1.68 21.20 11.30
CA ALA A 105 1.49 20.89 12.72
C ALA A 105 1.73 22.13 13.60
N LEU A 106 2.82 22.87 13.36
CA LEU A 106 3.14 24.10 14.09
C LEU A 106 2.07 25.20 13.93
N GLN A 107 1.45 25.29 12.74
CA GLN A 107 0.37 26.26 12.51
C GLN A 107 -0.95 25.85 13.19
N ALA A 108 -1.19 24.55 13.41
CA ALA A 108 -2.40 24.07 14.07
C ALA A 108 -2.40 24.30 15.59
N GLU A 109 -1.23 24.56 16.18
CA GLU A 109 -1.05 24.89 17.61
C GLU A 109 -1.15 26.40 17.90
N ARG A 110 -1.41 27.22 16.87
CA ARG A 110 -1.68 28.66 16.98
C ARG A 110 -3.18 28.97 16.91
#